data_AF-A0A2S9F431-F1
#
_entry.id   AF-A0A2S9F431-F1
#
_cell.length_a   1.000
_cell.length_b   1.000
_cell.length_c   1.000
_cell.angle_alpha   90.00
_cell.angle_beta   90.00
_cell.angle_gamma   90.00
#
_symmetry.space_group_name_H-M   'P 1'
#
loop_
_entity.id
_entity.type
_entity.pdbx_description
1 polymer ?
#
loop_
_entity_poly.entity_id
_entity_poly.type
_entity_poly.pdbx_seq_one_letter_code
_entity_poly.pdbx_strand_id
1 'polypeptide(L)'
;MLAYSGSFAVFGRHIHQWWGERVDYSAQVQYFTKRAMSGAVQVMIGVGTGMDAVISLVLLLPSASNVPARVAVAAFVAIQIFWAVTWCTRPWPSRRMSLAFVI
;
A
#
# COMPACT_ATOMS: atom_id res chain seq x y z
N MET A 1 -26.47 21.94 -21.20
CA MET A 1 -25.17 22.04 -20.48
C MET A 1 -25.41 22.86 -19.22
N LEU A 2 -24.81 22.46 -18.09
CA LEU A 2 -24.84 23.05 -16.73
C LEU A 2 -25.87 22.46 -15.76
N ALA A 3 -25.48 21.39 -15.04
CA ALA A 3 -25.83 21.11 -13.64
C ALA A 3 -25.14 19.83 -13.12
N TYR A 4 -23.80 19.75 -13.15
CA TYR A 4 -23.03 18.68 -12.50
C TYR A 4 -22.14 19.20 -11.36
N SER A 5 -22.52 20.34 -10.77
CA SER A 5 -21.74 21.02 -9.73
C SER A 5 -22.19 20.71 -8.29
N GLY A 6 -22.83 19.57 -8.06
CA GLY A 6 -23.30 19.13 -6.74
C GLY A 6 -22.45 18.04 -6.06
N SER A 7 -21.42 17.50 -6.72
CA SER A 7 -20.87 16.20 -6.32
C SER A 7 -19.67 16.25 -5.37
N PHE A 8 -18.91 17.35 -5.28
CA PHE A 8 -17.68 17.37 -4.48
C PHE A 8 -17.94 17.43 -2.97
N ALA A 9 -18.94 18.19 -2.51
CA ALA A 9 -19.28 18.26 -1.09
C ALA A 9 -19.93 16.95 -0.60
N VAL A 10 -20.80 16.35 -1.42
CA VAL A 10 -21.42 15.05 -1.14
C VAL A 10 -20.36 13.94 -1.13
N PHE A 11 -19.46 13.94 -2.11
CA PHE A 11 -18.32 13.02 -2.18
C PHE A 11 -17.37 13.20 -0.99
N GLY A 12 -17.03 14.43 -0.64
CA GLY A 12 -16.20 14.76 0.52
C GLY A 12 -16.83 14.29 1.84
N ARG A 13 -18.15 14.45 2.00
CA ARG A 13 -18.88 13.93 3.16
C ARG A 13 -18.84 12.40 3.21
N HIS A 14 -19.01 11.72 2.07
CA HIS A 14 -18.86 10.26 1.98
C HIS A 14 -17.45 9.80 2.32
N ILE A 15 -16.42 10.47 1.81
CA ILE A 15 -15.03 10.16 2.16
C ILE A 15 -14.78 10.36 3.66
N HIS A 16 -15.26 11.45 4.24
CA HIS A 16 -15.07 11.72 5.66
C HIS A 16 -15.78 10.69 6.54
N GLN A 17 -17.01 10.31 6.17
CA GLN A 17 -17.76 9.26 6.85
C GLN A 17 -17.07 7.89 6.71
N TRP A 18 -16.61 7.54 5.51
CA TRP A 18 -15.86 6.33 5.24
C TRP A 18 -14.54 6.26 6.02
N TRP A 19 -13.84 7.38 6.15
CA TRP A 19 -12.61 7.48 6.94
C TRP A 19 -12.85 7.40 8.46
N GLY A 20 -13.99 7.89 8.95
CA GLY A 20 -14.33 7.90 10.37
C GLY A 20 -14.97 6.61 10.88
N GLU A 21 -15.49 5.78 9.97
CA GLU A 21 -16.18 4.54 10.33
C GLU A 21 -15.17 3.50 10.84
N ARG A 22 -15.36 3.03 12.08
CA ARG A 22 -14.47 2.04 12.69
C ARG A 22 -14.66 0.71 12.00
N VAL A 23 -13.74 0.39 11.11
CA VAL A 23 -13.66 -0.94 10.49
C VAL A 23 -13.42 -1.98 11.58
N ASP A 24 -14.34 -2.94 11.71
CA ASP A 24 -14.10 -4.14 12.49
C ASP A 24 -13.06 -5.01 11.77
N TYR A 25 -11.80 -4.71 12.08
CA TYR A 25 -10.63 -5.39 11.55
C TYR A 25 -10.73 -6.91 11.70
N SER A 26 -11.35 -7.41 12.79
CA SER A 26 -11.45 -8.84 13.05
C SER A 26 -12.45 -9.52 12.11
N ALA A 27 -13.61 -8.89 11.88
CA ALA A 27 -14.60 -9.36 10.93
C ALA A 27 -14.08 -9.31 9.49
N GLN A 28 -13.37 -8.24 9.10
CA GLN A 28 -12.85 -8.08 7.75
C GLN A 28 -11.72 -9.07 7.43
N VAL A 29 -10.77 -9.26 8.35
CA VAL A 29 -9.70 -10.25 8.17
C VAL A 29 -10.28 -11.67 8.16
N GLN A 30 -11.24 -11.99 9.04
CA GLN A 30 -11.91 -13.29 9.00
C GLN A 30 -12.68 -13.51 7.69
N TYR A 31 -13.32 -12.48 7.15
CA TYR A 31 -14.03 -12.55 5.87
C TYR A 31 -13.08 -12.89 4.71
N PHE A 32 -11.94 -12.20 4.61
CA PHE A 32 -10.95 -12.47 3.56
C PHE A 32 -10.22 -13.81 3.76
N THR A 33 -10.00 -14.21 5.01
CA THR A 33 -9.40 -15.52 5.34
C THR A 33 -10.35 -16.66 4.97
N LYS A 34 -11.65 -16.55 5.32
CA LYS A 34 -12.67 -17.56 4.96
C LYS A 34 -12.84 -17.72 3.45
N ARG A 35 -12.58 -16.66 2.68
CA ARG A 35 -12.65 -16.67 1.20
C ARG A 35 -11.32 -17.00 0.51
N ALA A 36 -10.26 -17.31 1.25
CA ALA A 36 -8.91 -17.51 0.70
C ALA A 36 -8.37 -16.32 -0.16
N MET A 37 -8.97 -15.13 -0.02
CA MET A 37 -8.60 -13.93 -0.78
C MET A 37 -7.41 -13.19 -0.17
N SER A 38 -7.12 -13.42 1.12
CA SER A 38 -5.99 -12.78 1.81
C SER A 38 -4.67 -13.04 1.06
N GLY A 39 -4.39 -14.28 0.67
CA GLY A 39 -3.19 -14.62 -0.09
C GLY A 39 -3.09 -13.91 -1.43
N ALA A 40 -4.19 -13.80 -2.19
CA ALA A 40 -4.21 -13.09 -3.47
C ALA A 40 -3.91 -11.59 -3.30
N VAL A 41 -4.47 -10.97 -2.25
CA VAL A 41 -4.19 -9.56 -1.93
C VAL A 41 -2.73 -9.37 -1.50
N GLN A 42 -2.17 -10.27 -0.70
CA GLN A 42 -0.75 -10.21 -0.31
C GLN A 42 0.18 -10.29 -1.53
N VAL A 43 -0.09 -11.22 -2.45
CA VAL A 43 0.69 -11.36 -3.68
C VAL A 43 0.56 -10.11 -4.55
N MET A 44 -0.64 -9.55 -4.69
CA MET A 44 -0.85 -8.33 -5.47
C MET A 44 -0.07 -7.14 -4.89
N ILE A 45 -0.08 -6.98 -3.56
CA ILE A 45 0.71 -5.96 -2.87
C ILE A 45 2.21 -6.22 -3.11
N GLY A 46 2.67 -7.45 -2.86
CA GLY A 46 4.09 -7.80 -3.02
C GLY A 46 4.60 -7.59 -4.46
N VAL A 47 3.81 -7.96 -5.47
CA VAL A 47 4.14 -7.71 -6.88
C VAL A 47 4.16 -6.22 -7.20
N GLY A 48 3.18 -5.45 -6.71
CA GLY A 48 3.16 -3.99 -6.90
C GLY A 48 4.39 -3.32 -6.31
N THR A 49 4.72 -3.63 -5.05
CA THR A 49 5.92 -3.10 -4.38
C THR A 49 7.20 -3.55 -5.05
N GLY A 50 7.28 -4.81 -5.50
CA GLY A 50 8.43 -5.33 -6.23
C GLY A 50 8.63 -4.66 -7.59
N MET A 51 7.55 -4.40 -8.32
CA MET A 51 7.61 -3.68 -9.60
C MET A 51 8.11 -2.24 -9.41
N ASP A 52 7.63 -1.55 -8.37
CA ASP A 52 8.10 -0.20 -8.03
C ASP A 52 9.60 -0.19 -7.66
N ALA A 53 10.08 -1.23 -6.96
CA ALA A 53 11.51 -1.39 -6.69
C ALA A 53 12.34 -1.52 -7.98
N VAL A 54 11.86 -2.31 -8.95
CA VAL A 54 12.54 -2.49 -10.25
C VAL A 54 12.55 -1.19 -11.04
N ILE A 55 11.43 -0.47 -11.10
CA ILE A 55 11.33 0.83 -11.78
C ILE A 55 12.30 1.82 -11.13
N SER A 56 12.31 1.88 -9.80
CA SER A 56 13.21 2.76 -9.04
C SER A 56 14.68 2.42 -9.28
N LEU A 57 15.02 1.13 -9.32
CA LEU A 57 16.38 0.67 -9.58
C LEU A 57 16.84 0.97 -11.00
N VAL A 58 15.99 0.78 -12.01
CA VAL A 58 16.34 0.88 -13.43
C VAL A 58 16.26 2.31 -13.94
N LEU A 59 15.29 3.10 -13.47
CA LEU A 59 15.07 4.48 -13.96
C LEU A 59 15.58 5.53 -12.99
N LEU A 60 15.24 5.39 -11.70
CA LEU A 60 15.50 6.42 -10.71
C LEU A 60 16.97 6.45 -10.28
N LEU A 61 17.57 5.27 -10.02
CA LEU A 61 18.94 5.17 -9.54
C LEU A 61 19.98 5.72 -10.55
N PRO A 62 19.91 5.43 -11.87
CA PRO A 62 20.82 6.02 -12.84
C PRO A 62 20.62 7.52 -13.03
N SER A 63 19.40 8.02 -12.79
CA SER A 63 19.07 9.44 -12.93
C SER A 63 19.56 10.31 -11.75
N ALA A 64 19.99 9.69 -10.65
CA ALA A 64 20.45 10.39 -9.46
C ALA A 64 21.82 11.06 -9.69
N SER A 65 21.81 12.39 -9.62
CA SER A 65 22.94 13.27 -9.97
C SER A 65 24.00 13.41 -8.88
N ASN A 66 23.69 13.09 -7.62
CA ASN A 66 24.61 13.20 -6.49
C ASN A 66 24.59 11.96 -5.58
N VAL A 67 25.64 11.79 -4.79
CA VAL A 67 25.82 10.63 -3.91
C VAL A 67 24.68 10.49 -2.89
N PRO A 68 24.22 11.56 -2.19
CA PRO A 68 23.09 11.45 -1.26
C PRO A 68 21.81 10.94 -1.93
N ALA A 69 21.48 11.44 -3.14
CA ALA A 69 20.31 10.98 -3.88
C ALA A 69 20.44 9.51 -4.27
N ARG A 70 21.62 9.05 -4.72
CA ARG A 70 21.87 7.63 -5.01
C ARG A 70 21.68 6.75 -3.78
N VAL A 71 22.19 7.17 -2.63
CA VAL A 71 22.01 6.45 -1.36
C VAL A 71 20.55 6.40 -0.97
N ALA A 72 19.81 7.51 -1.08
CA ALA A 72 18.39 7.56 -0.77
C ALA A 72 17.57 6.62 -1.68
N VAL A 73 17.82 6.64 -2.99
CA VAL A 73 17.14 5.74 -3.94
C VAL A 73 17.51 4.28 -3.70
N ALA A 74 18.78 3.98 -3.42
CA ALA A 74 19.21 2.61 -3.11
C ALA A 74 18.56 2.08 -1.83
N ALA A 75 18.48 2.92 -0.77
CA ALA A 75 17.79 2.57 0.46
C ALA A 75 16.29 2.35 0.22
N PHE A 76 15.65 3.21 -0.57
CA PHE A 76 14.25 3.06 -0.96
C PHE A 76 14.00 1.74 -1.70
N VAL A 77 14.82 1.41 -2.70
CA VAL A 77 14.75 0.12 -3.43
C VAL A 77 14.92 -1.06 -2.48
N ALA A 78 15.89 -1.02 -1.56
CA ALA A 78 16.11 -2.09 -0.59
C ALA A 78 14.89 -2.31 0.32
N ILE A 79 14.26 -1.22 0.79
CA ILE A 79 13.04 -1.27 1.60
C ILE A 79 11.87 -1.89 0.80
N GLN A 80 11.69 -1.46 -0.46
CA GLN A 80 10.64 -1.99 -1.33
C GLN A 80 10.82 -3.50 -1.59
N ILE A 81 12.04 -3.96 -1.88
CA ILE A 81 12.34 -5.39 -2.06
C ILE A 81 12.06 -6.17 -0.77
N PHE A 82 12.51 -5.66 0.38
CA PHE A 82 12.25 -6.29 1.67
C PHE A 82 10.74 -6.49 1.92
N TRP A 83 9.94 -5.47 1.64
CA TRP A 83 8.49 -5.55 1.80
C TRP A 83 7.84 -6.45 0.75
N ALA A 84 8.26 -6.41 -0.51
CA ALA A 84 7.75 -7.30 -1.55
C ALA A 84 7.93 -8.78 -1.16
N VAL A 85 9.11 -9.14 -0.69
CA VAL A 85 9.41 -10.50 -0.20
C VAL A 85 8.58 -10.81 1.04
N THR A 86 8.50 -9.88 2.00
CA THR A 86 7.74 -10.08 3.23
C THR A 86 6.27 -10.35 2.96
N TRP A 87 5.64 -9.60 2.05
CA TRP A 87 4.24 -9.79 1.67
C TRP A 87 4.01 -11.13 0.96
N CYS A 88 4.93 -11.57 0.10
CA CYS A 88 4.79 -12.84 -0.62
C CYS A 88 5.08 -14.09 0.25
N THR A 89 5.92 -13.97 1.28
CA THR A 89 6.42 -15.13 2.06
C THR A 89 5.85 -15.23 3.47
N ARG A 90 5.40 -14.13 4.07
CA ARG A 90 4.87 -14.14 5.44
C ARG A 90 3.34 -14.21 5.48
N PRO A 91 2.78 -14.86 6.52
CA PRO A 91 1.35 -14.80 6.78
C PRO A 91 0.88 -13.35 7.00
N TRP A 92 -0.42 -13.12 6.80
CA TRP A 92 -1.04 -11.80 6.92
C TRP A 92 -0.63 -11.09 8.21
N PRO A 93 -0.25 -9.79 8.16
CA PRO A 93 0.21 -9.07 9.34
C PRO A 93 -0.79 -9.13 10.49
N SER A 94 -0.29 -9.41 11.69
CA SER A 94 -1.11 -9.37 12.91
C SER A 94 -1.65 -7.96 13.17
N ARG A 95 -2.74 -7.84 13.91
CA ARG A 95 -3.41 -6.55 14.20
C ARG A 95 -2.48 -5.47 14.76
N ARG A 96 -1.46 -5.85 15.54
CA ARG A 96 -0.45 -4.93 16.08
C ARG A 96 0.47 -4.38 14.98
N MET A 97 0.82 -5.21 14.01
CA MET A 97 1.68 -4.82 12.90
C MET A 97 0.92 -3.95 11.90
N SER A 98 -0.36 -4.24 11.65
CA SER A 98 -1.23 -3.37 10.83
C SER A 98 -1.44 -2.00 11.46
N LEU A 99 -1.53 -1.89 12.80
CA LEU A 99 -1.58 -0.60 13.49
C LEU A 99 -0.28 0.20 13.34
N ALA A 100 0.88 -0.47 13.30
CA ALA A 100 2.17 0.19 13.11
C ALA A 100 2.38 0.76 11.69
N PHE A 101 1.54 0.37 10.72
CA PHE A 101 1.53 0.95 9.37
C PHE A 101 0.60 2.15 9.22
N VAL A 102 -0.33 2.35 10.17
CA VAL A 102 -1.31 3.45 10.16
C VAL A 102 -0.79 4.68 10.91
N ILE A 103 0.22 4.51 11.75
CA ILE A 103 0.91 5.56 12.52
C ILE A 103 2.16 5.99 11.75
#